data_AF-A0A5C9CLV5-F1
#
_entry.id   AF-A0A5C9CLV5-F1
#
_cell.length_a   1.000
_cell.length_b   1.000
_cell.length_c   1.000
_cell.angle_alpha   90.00
_cell.angle_beta   90.00
_cell.angle_gamma   90.00
#
_symmetry.space_group_name_H-M   'P 1'
#
loop_
_entity.id
_entity.type
_entity.pdbx_description
1 polymer ?
#
loop_
_entity_poly.entity_id
_entity_poly.type
_entity_poly.pdbx_seq_one_letter_code
_entity_poly.pdbx_strand_id
1 'polypeptide(L)'
;MKNRVINVQGAEVAIVSRKGQDYISLTDMLKAKDGDFFISDWLRNRNTVEFLGIWESVYNPTFNYGEFATIKSRAGLNSYKLSVKEWVEITNAIGLQATAGWYGGTYAHKDITCQNVEKLNNVGLCG
;
A
#
# COMPACT_ATOMS: atom_id res chain seq x y z
N MET A 1 -10.64 13.34 -10.90
CA MET A 1 -9.58 12.30 -10.84
C MET A 1 -9.19 11.97 -12.27
N LYS A 2 -7.91 11.99 -12.61
CA LYS A 2 -7.44 11.41 -13.88
C LYS A 2 -7.04 9.97 -13.58
N ASN A 3 -7.74 9.01 -14.19
CA ASN A 3 -7.34 7.61 -14.18
C ASN A 3 -6.49 7.35 -15.40
N ARG A 4 -5.32 6.75 -15.18
CA ARG A 4 -4.49 6.17 -16.23
C ARG A 4 -4.41 4.67 -15.97
N VAL A 5 -4.22 3.88 -16.99
CA VAL A 5 -4.05 2.43 -16.87
C VAL A 5 -2.68 2.10 -17.43
N ILE A 6 -1.91 1.28 -16.71
CA ILE A 6 -0.67 0.71 -17.20
C ILE A 6 -0.83 -0.80 -17.35
N ASN A 7 -0.15 -1.39 -18.33
CA ASN A 7 -0.10 -2.84 -18.46
C ASN A 7 1.12 -3.37 -17.70
N VAL A 8 0.87 -4.23 -16.73
CA VAL A 8 1.86 -4.84 -15.85
C VAL A 8 1.77 -6.35 -16.03
N GLN A 9 2.78 -6.95 -16.68
CA GLN A 9 2.82 -8.40 -16.94
C GLN A 9 1.54 -8.94 -17.61
N GLY A 10 0.89 -8.16 -18.49
CA GLY A 10 -0.34 -8.55 -19.17
C GLY A 10 -1.63 -8.11 -18.47
N ALA A 11 -1.55 -7.55 -17.26
CA ALA A 11 -2.71 -7.07 -16.52
C ALA A 11 -2.84 -5.55 -16.52
N GLU A 12 -4.07 -5.07 -16.63
CA GLU A 12 -4.39 -3.65 -16.55
C GLU A 12 -4.43 -3.19 -15.09
N VAL A 13 -3.51 -2.29 -14.74
CA VAL A 13 -3.41 -1.72 -13.39
C VAL A 13 -3.78 -0.23 -13.44
N ALA A 14 -4.79 0.14 -12.65
CA ALA A 14 -5.21 1.54 -12.55
C ALA A 14 -4.22 2.38 -11.75
N ILE A 15 -3.95 3.59 -12.24
CA ILE A 15 -3.23 4.66 -11.56
C ILE A 15 -4.18 5.84 -11.37
N VAL A 16 -4.28 6.29 -10.12
CA VAL A 16 -5.12 7.40 -9.69
C VAL A 16 -4.23 8.55 -9.24
N SER A 17 -4.29 9.68 -9.93
CA SER A 17 -3.59 10.89 -9.49
C SER A 17 -4.46 11.69 -8.51
N ARG A 18 -3.94 11.93 -7.30
CA ARG A 18 -4.60 12.73 -6.25
C ARG A 18 -3.63 13.74 -5.66
N LYS A 19 -4.00 15.03 -5.69
CA LYS A 19 -3.19 16.16 -5.18
C LYS A 19 -1.75 16.20 -5.73
N GLY A 20 -1.56 15.82 -7.00
CA GLY A 20 -0.24 15.78 -7.65
C GLY A 20 0.62 14.55 -7.31
N GLN A 21 0.07 13.60 -6.54
CA GLN A 21 0.71 12.32 -6.25
C GLN A 21 -0.02 11.19 -6.98
N ASP A 22 0.73 10.20 -7.45
CA ASP A 22 0.18 9.05 -8.17
C ASP A 22 0.07 7.84 -7.25
N TYR A 23 -1.10 7.21 -7.30
CA TYR A 23 -1.44 6.03 -6.52
C TYR A 23 -1.74 4.87 -7.46
N ILE A 24 -1.15 3.72 -7.20
CA ILE A 24 -1.29 2.51 -8.02
C ILE A 24 -2.26 1.56 -7.30
N SER A 25 -3.20 1.00 -8.06
CA SER A 25 -4.17 0.02 -7.58
C SER A 25 -3.49 -1.30 -7.26
N LEU A 26 -3.27 -1.57 -5.96
CA LEU A 26 -2.74 -2.86 -5.51
C LEU A 26 -3.73 -3.98 -5.77
N THR A 27 -5.04 -3.70 -5.70
CA THR A 27 -6.07 -4.70 -5.99
C THR A 27 -5.99 -5.21 -7.43
N ASP A 28 -5.74 -4.34 -8.40
CA ASP A 28 -5.60 -4.76 -9.80
C ASP A 28 -4.26 -5.49 -10.04
N MET A 29 -3.19 -5.09 -9.36
CA MET A 29 -1.92 -5.83 -9.37
C MET A 29 -2.04 -7.24 -8.78
N LEU A 30 -2.95 -7.46 -7.83
CA LEU A 30 -3.20 -8.78 -7.26
C LEU A 30 -4.04 -9.65 -8.17
N LYS A 31 -5.06 -9.09 -8.83
CA LYS A 31 -5.84 -9.83 -9.86
C LYS A 31 -4.96 -10.31 -11.02
N ALA A 32 -3.85 -9.63 -11.28
CA ALA A 32 -2.87 -9.98 -12.31
C ALA A 32 -2.10 -11.27 -12.02
N LYS A 33 -2.05 -11.73 -10.76
CA LYS A 33 -1.20 -12.82 -10.32
C LYS A 33 -2.06 -13.89 -9.65
N ASP A 34 -1.93 -15.15 -10.05
CA ASP A 34 -2.58 -16.31 -9.42
C ASP A 34 -2.03 -16.56 -8.00
N GLY A 35 -2.40 -15.74 -7.02
CA GLY A 35 -1.94 -15.92 -5.65
C GLY A 35 -2.75 -15.18 -4.60
N ASP A 36 -2.92 -15.83 -3.45
CA ASP A 36 -3.55 -15.34 -2.21
C ASP A 36 -2.72 -14.28 -1.48
N PHE A 37 -1.98 -13.42 -2.18
CA PHE A 37 -1.23 -12.33 -1.53
C PHE A 37 -2.20 -11.22 -1.17
N PHE A 38 -2.54 -11.09 0.11
CA PHE A 38 -3.41 -10.03 0.58
C PHE A 38 -2.59 -8.83 1.05
N ILE A 39 -3.09 -7.61 0.85
CA ILE A 39 -2.45 -6.41 1.44
C ILE A 39 -2.39 -6.51 2.99
N SER A 40 -3.24 -7.34 3.60
CA SER A 40 -3.13 -7.66 5.03
C SER A 40 -1.80 -8.34 5.41
N ASP A 41 -1.16 -9.08 4.50
CA ASP A 41 0.15 -9.71 4.76
C ASP A 41 1.27 -8.66 4.80
N TRP A 42 1.12 -7.56 4.08
CA TRP A 42 2.04 -6.42 4.17
C TRP A 42 1.99 -5.79 5.57
N LEU A 43 0.80 -5.64 6.14
CA LEU A 43 0.63 -5.07 7.48
C LEU A 43 0.94 -6.06 8.61
N ARG A 44 1.06 -7.36 8.31
CA ARG A 44 1.58 -8.37 9.25
C ARG A 44 3.10 -8.47 9.20
N ASN A 45 3.73 -8.16 8.06
CA ASN A 45 5.18 -8.21 7.93
C ASN A 45 5.81 -6.98 8.59
N ARG A 46 6.61 -7.21 9.63
CA ARG A 46 7.30 -6.16 10.37
C ARG A 46 8.20 -5.29 9.48
N ASN A 47 8.91 -5.89 8.53
CA ASN A 47 9.78 -5.15 7.62
C ASN A 47 8.98 -4.18 6.75
N THR A 48 7.82 -4.62 6.25
CA THR A 48 6.95 -3.79 5.43
C THR A 48 6.30 -2.68 6.26
N VAL A 49 5.83 -2.98 7.48
CA VAL A 49 5.29 -1.96 8.41
C VAL A 49 6.34 -0.92 8.79
N GLU A 50 7.59 -1.32 9.03
CA GLU A 50 8.68 -0.39 9.31
C GLU A 50 8.99 0.51 8.11
N PHE A 51 9.03 -0.06 6.91
CA PHE A 51 9.22 0.72 5.68
C PHE A 51 8.08 1.74 5.47
N LEU A 52 6.83 1.31 5.64
CA LEU A 52 5.67 2.21 5.57
C LEU A 52 5.78 3.34 6.58
N GLY A 53 6.13 3.04 7.84
CA GLY A 53 6.30 4.05 8.88
C GLY A 53 7.41 5.06 8.58
N ILE A 54 8.52 4.63 7.99
CA ILE A 54 9.61 5.53 7.55
C ILE A 54 9.15 6.41 6.39
N TRP A 55 8.43 5.85 5.42
CA TRP A 55 7.91 6.65 4.31
C TRP A 55 6.91 7.70 4.83
N GLU A 56 5.98 7.30 5.70
CA GLU A 56 5.02 8.22 6.30
C GLU A 56 5.73 9.29 7.14
N SER A 57 6.79 8.95 7.89
CA SER A 57 7.49 9.95 8.70
C SER A 57 8.15 11.06 7.87
N VAL A 58 8.59 10.72 6.65
CA VAL A 58 9.23 11.67 5.73
C VAL A 58 8.19 12.51 4.97
N TYR A 59 7.09 11.90 4.53
CA TYR A 59 6.15 12.52 3.58
C TYR A 59 4.82 12.95 4.19
N ASN A 60 4.51 12.57 5.43
CA ASN A 60 3.24 12.83 6.10
C ASN A 60 3.43 13.58 7.43
N PRO A 61 3.30 14.92 7.42
CA PRO A 61 3.42 15.74 8.63
C PRO A 61 2.38 15.42 9.71
N THR A 62 1.26 14.80 9.34
CA THR A 62 0.15 14.46 10.24
C THR A 62 0.19 13.03 10.76
N PHE A 63 1.27 12.30 10.48
CA PHE A 63 1.42 10.89 10.86
C PHE A 63 1.45 10.71 12.38
N ASN A 64 0.68 9.76 12.88
CA ASN A 64 0.59 9.46 14.30
C ASN A 64 1.64 8.41 14.71
N TYR A 65 2.81 8.89 15.11
CA TYR A 65 3.94 8.07 15.56
C TYR A 65 3.63 7.23 16.82
N GLY A 66 2.79 7.74 17.73
CA GLY A 66 2.45 7.04 18.96
C GLY A 66 1.69 5.76 18.67
N GLU A 67 0.64 5.86 17.87
CA GLU A 67 -0.13 4.68 17.45
C GLU A 67 0.66 3.77 16.51
N PHE A 68 1.50 4.35 15.64
CA PHE A 68 2.42 3.57 14.81
C PHE A 68 3.35 2.69 15.66
N ALA A 69 3.91 3.20 16.76
CA ALA A 69 4.77 2.41 17.64
C ALA A 69 4.03 1.20 18.23
N THR A 70 2.75 1.38 18.60
CA THR A 70 1.87 0.29 19.05
C THR A 70 1.68 -0.76 17.97
N ILE A 71 1.37 -0.35 16.74
CA ILE A 71 1.21 -1.27 15.60
C ILE A 71 2.53 -2.01 15.31
N LYS A 72 3.65 -1.28 15.25
CA LYS A 72 4.99 -1.84 15.00
C LYS A 72 5.37 -2.90 16.04
N SER A 73 4.99 -2.71 17.31
CA SER A 73 5.26 -3.70 18.36
C SER A 73 4.48 -5.01 18.19
N ARG A 74 3.32 -4.96 17.52
CA ARG A 74 2.43 -6.12 17.29
C ARG A 74 2.64 -6.76 15.92
N ALA A 75 3.19 -6.00 14.97
CA ALA A 75 3.54 -6.50 13.65
C ALA A 75 4.54 -7.68 13.74
N GLY A 76 4.28 -8.74 12.98
CA GLY A 76 5.01 -10.01 13.02
C GLY A 76 4.36 -11.09 13.89
N LEU A 77 3.40 -10.75 14.75
CA LEU A 77 2.63 -11.76 15.48
C LEU A 77 1.63 -12.46 14.56
N ASN A 78 1.60 -13.80 14.60
CA ASN A 78 0.71 -14.59 13.73
C ASN A 78 -0.78 -14.33 13.97
N SER A 79 -1.14 -13.94 15.19
CA SER A 79 -2.52 -13.61 15.58
C SER A 79 -2.91 -12.17 15.26
N TYR A 80 -1.95 -11.29 14.95
CA TYR A 80 -2.22 -9.89 14.71
C TYR A 80 -2.68 -9.67 13.28
N LYS A 81 -3.88 -9.12 13.13
CA LYS A 81 -4.49 -8.75 11.86
C LYS A 81 -4.80 -7.25 11.89
N LEU A 82 -4.37 -6.55 10.86
CA LEU A 82 -4.65 -5.13 10.66
C LEU A 82 -5.02 -4.92 9.20
N SER A 83 -6.17 -4.30 8.96
CA SER A 83 -6.58 -3.89 7.61
C SER A 83 -5.95 -2.55 7.23
N VAL A 84 -5.88 -2.28 5.92
CA VAL A 84 -5.37 -0.99 5.41
C VAL A 84 -6.25 0.18 5.87
N LYS A 85 -7.56 -0.04 5.96
CA LYS A 85 -8.49 0.97 6.46
C LYS A 85 -8.15 1.33 7.92
N GLU A 86 -8.00 0.34 8.79
CA GLU A 86 -7.62 0.56 10.19
C GLU A 86 -6.24 1.22 10.31
N TRP A 87 -5.26 0.78 9.50
CA TRP A 87 -3.94 1.41 9.46
C TRP A 87 -4.05 2.91 9.18
N VAL A 88 -4.79 3.30 8.13
CA VAL A 88 -5.00 4.70 7.76
C VAL A 88 -5.74 5.48 8.85
N GLU A 89 -6.80 4.91 9.41
CA GLU A 89 -7.61 5.56 10.46
C GLU A 89 -6.82 5.78 11.76
N ILE A 90 -6.00 4.83 12.16
CA ILE A 90 -5.22 4.89 13.41
C ILE A 90 -3.99 5.80 13.25
N THR A 91 -3.30 5.72 12.11
CA THR A 91 -2.01 6.39 11.92
C THR A 91 -2.06 7.69 11.14
N ASN A 92 -3.22 8.04 10.56
CA ASN A 92 -3.37 9.10 9.56
C ASN A 92 -2.48 8.90 8.32
N ALA A 93 -2.12 7.67 8.00
CA ALA A 93 -1.27 7.35 6.85
C ALA A 93 -1.86 7.86 5.53
N ILE A 94 -1.01 8.40 4.65
CA ILE A 94 -1.42 8.90 3.32
C ILE A 94 -0.87 8.03 2.18
N GLY A 95 0.10 7.18 2.45
CA GLY A 95 0.82 6.33 1.51
C GLY A 95 0.03 5.10 1.10
N LEU A 96 -0.81 4.57 1.98
CA LEU A 96 -1.83 3.57 1.65
C LEU A 96 -3.22 4.21 1.72
N GLN A 97 -4.11 3.84 0.80
CA GLN A 97 -5.50 4.29 0.80
C GLN A 97 -6.42 3.11 0.51
N ALA A 98 -7.45 2.95 1.32
CA ALA A 98 -8.54 2.03 1.06
C ALA A 98 -9.79 2.85 0.68
N THR A 99 -10.32 2.63 -0.51
CA THR A 99 -11.59 3.24 -0.96
C THR A 99 -12.67 2.18 -1.06
N ALA A 100 -13.88 2.53 -0.65
CA ALA A 100 -15.08 1.71 -0.86
C ALA A 100 -15.88 2.23 -2.06
N GLY A 101 -16.49 1.33 -2.85
CA GLY A 101 -17.36 1.68 -3.98
C GLY A 101 -17.03 0.92 -5.28
N TRP A 102 -17.57 1.40 -6.41
CA TRP A 102 -17.43 0.75 -7.73
C TRP A 102 -15.99 0.76 -8.27
N TYR A 103 -15.19 1.77 -7.87
CA TYR A 103 -13.72 1.80 -8.04
C TYR A 103 -12.99 1.52 -6.71
N GLY A 104 -13.68 0.79 -5.82
CA GLY A 104 -13.17 0.42 -4.52
C GLY A 104 -11.97 -0.51 -4.66
N GLY A 105 -11.02 -0.35 -3.76
CA GLY A 105 -9.76 -1.05 -3.83
C GLY A 105 -8.76 -0.47 -2.85
N THR A 106 -7.62 -1.13 -2.75
CA THR A 106 -6.48 -0.60 -2.03
C THR A 106 -5.49 -0.02 -3.01
N TYR A 107 -5.06 1.19 -2.72
CA TYR A 107 -4.12 1.94 -3.51
C TYR A 107 -2.90 2.26 -2.65
N ALA A 108 -1.72 2.21 -3.25
CA ALA A 108 -0.49 2.63 -2.62
C ALA A 108 0.18 3.71 -3.46
N HIS A 109 0.86 4.63 -2.78
CA HIS A 109 1.68 5.63 -3.43
C HIS A 109 2.72 4.96 -4.34
N LYS A 110 2.98 5.53 -5.52
CA LYS A 110 3.86 4.93 -6.52
C LYS A 110 5.21 4.47 -5.95
N ASP A 111 5.82 5.25 -5.05
CA ASP A 111 7.13 4.93 -4.46
C ASP A 111 7.06 3.70 -3.53
N ILE A 112 5.96 3.58 -2.77
CA ILE A 112 5.70 2.43 -1.89
C ILE A 112 5.46 1.18 -2.73
N THR A 113 4.68 1.32 -3.80
CA THR A 113 4.41 0.23 -4.75
C THR A 113 5.69 -0.22 -5.43
N CYS A 114 6.52 0.72 -5.90
CA CYS A 114 7.79 0.44 -6.56
C CYS A 114 8.70 -0.44 -5.69
N GLN A 115 8.96 0.01 -4.45
CA GLN A 115 9.85 -0.69 -3.54
C GLN A 115 9.36 -2.09 -3.15
N ASN A 116 8.04 -2.23 -2.90
CA ASN A 116 7.49 -3.51 -2.45
C ASN A 116 7.26 -4.49 -3.59
N VAL A 117 6.96 -4.02 -4.80
CA VAL A 117 6.69 -4.88 -5.94
C VAL A 117 7.97 -5.33 -6.63
N GLU A 118 9.01 -4.50 -6.69
CA GLU A 118 10.34 -4.94 -7.15
C GLU A 118 10.86 -6.11 -6.32
N LYS A 119 10.71 -6.04 -4.99
CA LYS A 119 11.12 -7.11 -4.06
C LYS A 119 10.29 -8.39 -4.18
N LEU A 120 9.04 -8.30 -4.64
CA LEU A 120 8.13 -9.45 -4.71
C LEU A 120 8.11 -10.12 -6.08
N ASN A 121 8.37 -9.39 -7.17
CA ASN A 121 8.02 -9.86 -8.52
C ASN A 121 9.01 -9.51 -9.64
N ASN A 122 10.17 -8.87 -9.36
CA ASN A 122 11.14 -8.46 -10.39
C ASN A 122 10.49 -7.71 -11.57
N VAL A 123 9.48 -6.87 -11.28
CA VAL A 123 8.75 -6.12 -12.30
C VAL A 123 9.34 -4.73 -12.39
N GLY A 124 9.89 -4.38 -13.55
CA GLY A 124 10.30 -3.02 -13.89
C GLY A 124 9.09 -2.12 -14.09
N LEU A 125 8.39 -1.79 -12.99
CA LEU A 125 7.28 -0.84 -12.96
C LEU A 125 7.75 0.62 -12.96
N CYS A 126 9.02 0.83 -12.64
CA CYS A 126 9.65 2.12 -12.44
C CYS A 126 10.79 2.28 -13.45
N GLY A 127 10.43 2.41 -14.72
CA GLY A 127 11.32 2.76 -15.82
C GLY A 127 10.78 3.97 -16.58
#